data_AF-A0A2R2ISQ2-F1
#
_entry.id   AF-A0A2R2ISQ2-F1
#
_cell.length_a   1.000
_cell.length_b   1.000
_cell.length_c   1.000
_cell.angle_alpha   90.00
_cell.angle_beta   90.00
_cell.angle_gamma   90.00
#
_symmetry.space_group_name_H-M   'P 1'
#
loop_
_entity.id
_entity.type
_entity.pdbx_description
1 polymer ?
#
loop_
_entity_poly.entity_id
_entity_poly.type
_entity_poly.pdbx_seq_one_letter_code
_entity_poly.pdbx_strand_id
1 'polypeptide(L)'
;MDLSSPSLADLADVAQPLKILDPLTLRPNGLVLDIVGRESARVRHHDRQIEAELFQRAAAAFKEGRENLPLTDAEKDELEARRAAAVVVGLTGLTDNGQPVAYSPEVVLQLMRRHAWIQRQVQRAHLDDESFFGSKPGDSSTGQSTTSDSTDPVPTA
;
A
#
# COMPACT_ATOMS: atom_id res chain seq x y z
N MET A 1 20.67 28.36 6.83
CA MET A 1 19.72 27.29 7.19
C MET A 1 19.03 26.94 5.89
N ASP A 2 19.49 25.86 5.26
CA ASP A 2 19.05 25.49 3.92
C ASP A 2 17.73 24.71 4.03
N LEU A 3 16.66 25.26 3.46
CA LEU A 3 15.32 24.66 3.45
C LEU A 3 15.05 23.89 2.14
N SER A 4 16.06 23.68 1.29
CA SER A 4 15.93 22.97 0.00
C SER A 4 15.82 21.44 0.11
N SER A 5 15.43 20.92 1.28
CA SER A 5 15.07 19.50 1.39
C SER A 5 13.69 19.29 0.76
N PRO A 6 13.52 18.30 -0.14
CA PRO A 6 12.22 18.01 -0.74
C PRO A 6 11.21 17.73 0.37
N SER A 7 9.98 18.26 0.23
CA SER A 7 8.96 18.02 1.23
C SER A 7 8.53 16.55 1.19
N LEU A 8 8.01 16.04 2.30
CA LEU A 8 7.54 14.66 2.37
C LEU A 8 6.39 14.39 1.38
N ALA A 9 5.63 15.42 1.03
CA ALA A 9 4.61 15.35 -0.02
C ALA A 9 5.22 15.18 -1.41
N ASP A 10 6.29 15.92 -1.73
CA ASP A 10 6.98 15.80 -3.03
C ASP A 10 7.60 14.42 -3.20
N LEU A 11 8.17 13.86 -2.13
CA LEU A 11 8.70 12.49 -2.13
C LEU A 11 7.57 11.45 -2.25
N ALA A 12 6.42 11.67 -1.63
CA ALA A 12 5.26 10.79 -1.71
C ALA A 12 4.64 10.73 -3.12
N ASP A 13 4.79 11.79 -3.92
CA ASP A 13 4.31 11.82 -5.31
C ASP A 13 5.25 11.07 -6.29
N VAL A 14 6.45 10.68 -5.86
CA VAL A 14 7.37 9.88 -6.69
C VAL A 14 6.93 8.41 -6.70
N ALA A 15 6.63 7.89 -7.88
CA ALA A 15 6.19 6.52 -8.04
C ALA A 15 7.32 5.50 -7.72
N GLN A 16 7.00 4.49 -6.91
CA GLN A 16 7.89 3.40 -6.53
C GLN A 16 7.39 2.07 -7.11
N PRO A 17 8.25 1.25 -7.71
CA PRO A 17 7.84 -0.02 -8.29
C PRO A 17 7.64 -1.09 -7.20
N LEU A 18 6.40 -1.56 -7.05
CA LEU A 18 6.02 -2.68 -6.19
C LEU A 18 5.91 -3.97 -7.02
N LYS A 19 6.78 -4.94 -6.73
CA LYS A 19 6.70 -6.29 -7.31
C LYS A 19 5.64 -7.09 -6.56
N ILE A 20 4.65 -7.59 -7.28
CA ILE A 20 3.57 -8.37 -6.69
C ILE A 20 4.01 -9.83 -6.51
N LEU A 21 3.80 -10.34 -5.31
CA LEU A 21 4.14 -11.72 -4.95
C LEU A 21 2.92 -12.61 -5.05
N ASP A 22 3.09 -13.79 -5.64
CA ASP A 22 2.05 -14.82 -5.61
C ASP A 22 1.81 -15.28 -4.14
N PRO A 23 0.55 -15.39 -3.69
CA PRO A 23 0.24 -15.64 -2.28
C PRO A 23 0.60 -17.06 -1.81
N LEU A 24 0.75 -18.02 -2.72
CA LEU A 24 1.10 -19.41 -2.38
C LEU A 24 2.60 -19.65 -2.43
N THR A 25 3.26 -19.12 -3.45
CA THR A 25 4.69 -19.37 -3.68
C THR A 25 5.59 -18.30 -3.08
N LEU A 26 5.03 -17.13 -2.71
CA LEU A 26 5.75 -15.93 -2.27
C LEU A 26 6.81 -15.45 -3.26
N ARG A 27 6.70 -15.86 -4.54
CA ARG A 27 7.60 -15.45 -5.62
C ARG A 27 6.98 -14.32 -6.42
N PRO A 28 7.80 -13.42 -6.99
CA PRO A 28 7.32 -12.42 -7.94
C PRO A 28 6.61 -13.10 -9.11
N ASN A 29 5.38 -12.69 -9.41
CA ASN A 29 4.57 -13.26 -10.49
C ASN A 29 4.75 -12.54 -11.84
N GLY A 30 5.69 -11.60 -11.91
CA GLY A 30 5.95 -10.77 -13.11
C GLY A 30 5.13 -9.49 -13.18
N LEU A 31 4.12 -9.31 -12.32
CA LEU A 31 3.34 -8.08 -12.21
C LEU A 31 4.07 -7.05 -11.36
N VAL A 32 4.19 -5.83 -11.91
CA VAL A 32 4.78 -4.68 -11.23
C VAL A 32 3.77 -3.54 -11.25
N LEU A 33 3.50 -2.98 -10.08
CA LEU A 33 2.63 -1.81 -9.91
C LEU A 33 3.48 -0.64 -9.46
N ASP A 34 3.37 0.50 -10.13
CA ASP A 34 3.99 1.73 -9.63
C ASP A 34 3.04 2.39 -8.65
N ILE A 35 3.48 2.58 -7.41
CA ILE A 35 2.66 3.08 -6.31
C ILE A 35 3.19 4.43 -5.79
N VAL A 36 2.29 5.27 -5.28
CA VAL A 36 2.62 6.52 -4.61
C VAL A 36 2.41 6.43 -3.09
N GLY A 37 3.07 7.30 -2.36
CA GLY A 37 3.01 7.36 -0.90
C GLY A 37 1.69 7.93 -0.39
N ARG A 38 1.41 7.71 0.90
CA ARG A 38 0.20 8.19 1.59
C ARG A 38 0.00 9.70 1.51
N GLU A 39 1.09 10.46 1.59
CA GLU A 39 1.02 11.91 1.59
C GLU A 39 0.90 12.53 0.18
N SER A 40 0.80 11.69 -0.86
CA SER A 40 0.58 12.13 -2.24
C SER A 40 -0.67 13.01 -2.36
N ALA A 41 -0.56 14.09 -3.14
CA ALA A 41 -1.70 14.98 -3.40
C ALA A 41 -2.88 14.23 -4.04
N ARG A 42 -2.58 13.25 -4.91
CA ARG A 42 -3.58 12.41 -5.59
C ARG A 42 -4.35 11.55 -4.60
N VAL A 43 -3.65 10.85 -3.70
CA VAL A 43 -4.26 9.96 -2.71
C VAL A 43 -5.12 10.77 -1.74
N ARG A 44 -4.57 11.86 -1.16
CA ARG A 44 -5.31 12.76 -0.27
C ARG A 44 -6.53 13.39 -0.94
N HIS A 45 -6.45 13.73 -2.22
CA HIS A 45 -7.61 14.24 -2.95
C HIS A 45 -8.70 13.18 -3.11
N HIS A 46 -8.32 11.96 -3.49
CA HIS A 46 -9.25 10.84 -3.63
C HIS A 46 -9.91 10.47 -2.29
N ASP A 47 -9.15 10.42 -1.20
CA ASP A 47 -9.70 10.12 0.13
C ASP A 47 -10.72 11.17 0.58
N ARG A 48 -10.45 12.46 0.34
CA ARG A 48 -11.42 13.54 0.59
C ARG A 48 -12.70 13.39 -0.24
N GLN A 49 -12.60 12.90 -1.48
CA GLN A 49 -13.79 12.63 -2.30
C GLN A 49 -14.63 11.48 -1.72
N ILE A 50 -13.99 10.40 -1.27
CA ILE A 50 -14.69 9.29 -0.62
C ILE A 50 -15.37 9.76 0.68
N GLU A 51 -14.68 10.54 1.50
CA GLU A 51 -15.25 11.09 2.74
C GLU A 51 -16.45 12.00 2.47
N ALA A 52 -16.36 12.86 1.45
CA ALA A 52 -17.48 13.70 1.04
C ALA A 52 -18.67 12.88 0.55
N GLU A 53 -18.44 11.82 -0.24
CA GLU A 53 -19.47 10.89 -0.73
C GLU A 53 -20.19 10.20 0.45
N LEU A 54 -19.42 9.66 1.41
CA LEU A 54 -19.97 9.02 2.61
C LEU A 54 -20.74 9.99 3.50
N PHE A 55 -20.23 11.21 3.69
CA PHE A 55 -20.90 12.24 4.47
C PHE A 55 -22.23 12.67 3.82
N GLN A 56 -22.25 12.85 2.49
CA GLN A 56 -23.47 13.18 1.76
C GLN A 56 -24.52 12.06 1.87
N ARG A 57 -24.10 10.80 1.74
CA ARG A 57 -24.98 9.65 1.94
C ARG A 57 -25.58 9.62 3.35
N ALA A 58 -24.75 9.82 4.38
CA ALA A 58 -25.21 9.85 5.77
C ALA A 58 -26.20 11.01 6.01
N ALA A 59 -25.92 12.20 5.47
CA ALA A 59 -26.81 13.35 5.57
C ALA A 59 -28.15 13.12 4.86
N ALA A 60 -28.15 12.43 3.71
CA ALA A 60 -29.38 12.06 3.01
C ALA A 60 -30.21 11.04 3.81
N ALA A 61 -29.58 9.99 4.34
CA ALA A 61 -30.25 9.00 5.19
C ALA A 61 -30.86 9.64 6.45
N PHE A 62 -30.13 10.56 7.09
CA PHE A 62 -30.63 11.31 8.25
C PHE A 62 -31.89 12.13 7.91
N LYS A 63 -31.91 12.81 6.76
CA LYS A 63 -33.10 13.56 6.29
C LYS A 63 -34.31 12.65 6.04
N GLU A 64 -34.07 11.40 5.63
CA GLU A 64 -35.11 10.38 5.42
C GLU A 64 -35.54 9.68 6.73
N GLY A 65 -35.02 10.09 7.88
CA GLY A 65 -35.31 9.47 9.18
C GLY A 65 -34.65 8.09 9.36
N ARG A 66 -33.67 7.75 8.52
CA ARG A 66 -32.86 6.54 8.64
C ARG A 66 -31.58 6.89 9.39
N GLU A 67 -31.58 6.64 10.70
CA GLU A 67 -30.38 6.81 11.53
C GLU A 67 -29.40 5.65 11.29
N ASN A 68 -28.10 5.98 11.16
CA ASN A 68 -27.00 5.02 11.01
C ASN A 68 -27.22 3.93 9.96
N LEU A 69 -27.02 4.26 8.68
CA LEU A 69 -26.92 3.25 7.63
C LEU A 69 -25.45 2.76 7.54
N PRO A 70 -25.08 1.63 8.18
CA PRO A 70 -23.74 1.09 8.03
C PRO A 70 -23.49 0.69 6.58
N LEU A 71 -22.22 0.78 6.16
CA LEU A 71 -21.79 0.18 4.90
C LEU A 71 -21.97 -1.34 5.01
N THR A 72 -22.58 -1.92 4.00
CA THR A 72 -22.56 -3.37 3.78
C THR A 72 -21.14 -3.84 3.50
N ASP A 73 -20.86 -5.13 3.69
CA ASP A 73 -19.50 -5.65 3.47
C ASP A 73 -19.06 -5.49 2.01
N ALA A 74 -19.98 -5.65 1.05
CA ALA A 74 -19.71 -5.40 -0.36
C ALA A 74 -19.31 -3.93 -0.64
N GLU A 75 -19.91 -2.97 0.08
CA GLU A 75 -19.55 -1.55 -0.07
C GLU A 75 -18.21 -1.23 0.59
N LYS A 76 -17.87 -1.91 1.68
CA LYS A 76 -16.53 -1.79 2.29
C LYS A 76 -15.46 -2.34 1.34
N ASP A 77 -15.66 -3.54 0.81
CA ASP A 77 -14.74 -4.16 -0.14
C ASP A 77 -14.52 -3.28 -1.37
N GLU A 78 -15.60 -2.71 -1.91
CA GLU A 78 -15.54 -1.77 -3.03
C GLU A 78 -14.73 -0.51 -2.68
N LEU A 79 -14.95 0.05 -1.49
CA LEU A 79 -14.26 1.24 -1.04
C LEU A 79 -12.76 0.98 -0.81
N GLU A 80 -12.41 -0.18 -0.27
CA GLU A 80 -11.02 -0.59 -0.12
C GLU A 80 -10.32 -0.82 -1.47
N ALA A 81 -11.02 -1.42 -2.45
CA ALA A 81 -10.52 -1.60 -3.80
C ALA A 81 -10.29 -0.24 -4.49
N ARG A 82 -11.22 0.72 -4.33
CA ARG A 82 -11.06 2.10 -4.83
C ARG A 82 -9.85 2.78 -4.20
N ARG A 83 -9.67 2.67 -2.87
CA ARG A 83 -8.51 3.25 -2.17
C ARG A 83 -7.20 2.64 -2.66
N ALA A 84 -7.11 1.32 -2.75
CA ALA A 84 -5.91 0.65 -3.26
C ALA A 84 -5.61 1.02 -4.72
N ALA A 85 -6.63 1.16 -5.57
CA ALA A 85 -6.44 1.57 -6.95
C ALA A 85 -5.95 3.01 -7.09
N ALA A 86 -6.37 3.94 -6.21
CA ALA A 86 -5.94 5.33 -6.25
C ALA A 86 -4.44 5.54 -6.00
N VAL A 87 -3.84 4.60 -5.26
CA VAL A 87 -2.39 4.55 -4.94
C VAL A 87 -1.55 4.12 -6.14
N VAL A 88 -2.13 3.37 -7.08
CA VAL A 88 -1.39 2.86 -8.24
C VAL A 88 -1.44 3.90 -9.36
N VAL A 89 -0.26 4.22 -9.89
CA VAL A 89 -0.07 5.18 -11.00
C VAL A 89 0.54 4.54 -12.25
N GLY A 90 0.95 3.27 -12.16
CA GLY A 90 1.50 2.52 -13.28
C GLY A 90 1.31 1.01 -13.11
N LEU A 91 1.34 0.30 -14.24
CA LEU A 91 1.09 -1.13 -14.34
C LEU A 91 1.96 -1.71 -15.45
N THR A 92 2.75 -2.74 -15.13
CA THR A 92 3.59 -3.47 -16.08
C THR A 92 3.51 -4.97 -15.82
N GLY A 93 3.57 -5.79 -16.87
CA GLY A 93 3.61 -7.24 -16.77
C GLY A 93 2.24 -7.92 -16.62
N LEU A 94 1.15 -7.16 -16.66
CA LEU A 94 -0.20 -7.72 -16.77
C LEU A 94 -0.50 -8.12 -18.22
N THR A 95 -0.93 -9.36 -18.41
CA THR A 95 -1.44 -9.85 -19.69
C THR A 95 -2.88 -10.32 -19.55
N ASP A 96 -3.69 -10.08 -20.57
CA ASP A 96 -5.05 -10.61 -20.70
C ASP A 96 -5.18 -11.29 -22.06
N ASN A 97 -5.55 -12.56 -22.05
CA ASN A 97 -5.58 -13.41 -23.25
C ASN A 97 -4.28 -13.37 -24.08
N GLY A 98 -3.13 -13.26 -23.41
CA GLY A 98 -1.81 -13.21 -24.04
C GLY A 98 -1.43 -11.84 -24.63
N GLN A 99 -2.28 -10.82 -24.50
CA GLN A 99 -1.98 -9.45 -24.91
C GLN A 99 -1.56 -8.60 -23.69
N PRO A 100 -0.57 -7.70 -23.83
CA PRO A 100 -0.19 -6.80 -22.75
C PRO A 100 -1.34 -5.82 -22.47
N VAL A 101 -1.71 -5.68 -21.21
CA VAL A 101 -2.73 -4.74 -20.77
C VAL A 101 -2.05 -3.43 -20.41
N ALA A 102 -2.46 -2.34 -21.07
CA ALA A 102 -1.99 -1.01 -20.72
C ALA A 102 -2.59 -0.55 -19.39
N TYR A 103 -1.85 0.28 -18.67
CA TYR A 103 -2.35 0.92 -17.46
C TYR A 103 -3.60 1.76 -17.76
N SER A 104 -4.68 1.52 -17.02
CA SER A 104 -5.80 2.44 -16.84
C SER A 104 -6.32 2.35 -15.40
N PRO A 105 -6.91 3.42 -14.84
CA PRO A 105 -7.53 3.38 -13.51
C PRO A 105 -8.59 2.28 -13.38
N GLU A 106 -9.37 2.05 -14.43
CA GLU A 106 -10.43 1.04 -14.47
C GLU A 106 -9.85 -0.38 -14.45
N VAL A 107 -8.76 -0.63 -15.19
CA VAL A 107 -8.06 -1.91 -15.17
C VAL A 107 -7.52 -2.21 -13.78
N VAL A 108 -6.88 -1.23 -13.14
CA VAL A 108 -6.35 -1.40 -11.78
C VAL A 108 -7.49 -1.64 -10.79
N LEU A 109 -8.59 -0.89 -10.90
CA LEU A 109 -9.75 -1.10 -10.03
C LEU A 109 -10.33 -2.50 -10.18
N GLN A 110 -10.47 -3.00 -11.41
CA GLN A 110 -10.91 -4.37 -11.67
C GLN A 110 -9.93 -5.41 -11.11
N LEU A 111 -8.63 -5.15 -11.24
CA LEU A 111 -7.58 -6.00 -10.68
C LEU A 111 -7.69 -6.09 -9.15
N MET A 112 -7.87 -4.95 -8.46
CA MET A 112 -8.05 -4.91 -7.00
C MET A 112 -9.32 -5.64 -6.56
N ARG A 113 -10.45 -5.39 -7.23
CA ARG A 113 -11.73 -6.08 -6.95
C ARG A 113 -11.63 -7.59 -7.11
N ARG A 114 -10.94 -8.06 -8.16
CA ARG A 114 -10.85 -9.49 -8.48
C ARG A 114 -9.85 -10.22 -7.59
N HIS A 115 -8.84 -9.51 -7.09
CA HIS A 115 -7.72 -10.12 -6.37
C HIS A 115 -7.41 -9.34 -5.08
N ALA A 116 -8.21 -9.57 -4.03
CA ALA A 116 -8.03 -8.95 -2.71
C ALA A 116 -6.63 -9.16 -2.10
N TRP A 117 -5.91 -10.20 -2.50
CA TRP A 117 -4.53 -10.42 -2.06
C TRP A 117 -3.52 -9.42 -2.66
N ILE A 118 -3.78 -8.90 -3.87
CA ILE A 118 -3.00 -7.82 -4.48
C ILE A 118 -3.28 -6.51 -3.74
N GLN A 119 -4.56 -6.23 -3.48
CA GLN A 119 -5.00 -5.07 -2.73
C GLN A 119 -4.27 -4.97 -1.38
N ARG A 120 -4.18 -6.07 -0.62
CA ARG A 120 -3.45 -6.11 0.66
C ARG A 120 -1.95 -5.81 0.51
N GLN A 121 -1.31 -6.29 -0.56
CA GLN A 121 0.11 -5.98 -0.79
C GLN A 121 0.32 -4.51 -1.11
N VAL A 122 -0.55 -3.92 -1.93
CA VAL A 122 -0.53 -2.47 -2.24
C VAL A 122 -0.76 -1.65 -0.98
N GLN A 123 -1.80 -1.95 -0.21
CA GLN A 123 -2.10 -1.23 1.04
C GLN A 123 -0.95 -1.33 2.05
N ARG A 124 -0.34 -2.52 2.19
CA ARG A 124 0.81 -2.68 3.09
C ARG A 124 2.01 -1.85 2.64
N ALA A 125 2.34 -1.87 1.35
CA ALA A 125 3.44 -1.07 0.81
C ALA A 125 3.15 0.44 0.88
N HIS A 126 1.88 0.83 0.79
CA HIS A 126 1.44 2.21 0.89
C HIS A 126 1.49 2.78 2.32
N LEU A 127 1.24 1.94 3.33
CA LEU A 127 1.23 2.34 4.73
C LEU A 127 2.62 2.32 5.38
N ASP A 128 3.57 1.63 4.75
CA ASP A 128 4.92 1.48 5.24
C ASP A 128 5.80 2.66 4.80
N ASP A 129 5.70 3.76 5.56
CA ASP A 129 6.49 4.98 5.33
C ASP A 129 8.00 4.68 5.36
N GLU A 130 8.46 3.71 6.15
CA GLU A 130 9.90 3.38 6.25
C GLU A 130 10.42 2.67 5.00
N SER A 131 9.65 1.76 4.40
CA SER A 131 10.06 1.14 3.13
C SER A 131 9.87 2.09 1.93
N PHE A 132 8.96 3.06 2.03
CA PHE A 132 8.71 4.04 0.98
C PHE A 132 9.77 5.17 0.94
N PHE A 133 10.12 5.75 2.10
CA PHE A 133 11.15 6.82 2.18
C PHE A 133 12.57 6.27 2.36
N GLY A 134 12.70 4.96 2.58
CA GLY A 134 13.94 4.26 2.91
C GLY A 134 14.37 4.57 4.34
N SER A 135 14.61 3.53 5.14
CA SER A 135 15.52 3.67 6.28
C SER A 135 16.80 4.32 5.74
N LYS A 136 17.18 5.48 6.30
CA LYS A 136 18.53 6.00 6.09
C LYS A 136 19.50 4.85 6.40
N PRO A 137 20.54 4.59 5.57
CA PRO A 137 21.60 3.67 5.94
C PRO A 137 22.32 4.28 7.15
N GLY A 138 21.86 3.96 8.36
CA GLY A 138 22.29 4.62 9.60
C GLY A 138 21.49 4.27 10.85
N ASP A 139 20.21 3.92 10.74
CA ASP A 139 19.39 3.56 11.92
C ASP A 139 19.45 2.06 12.30
N SER A 140 20.59 1.42 12.04
CA SER A 140 20.95 0.17 12.73
C SER A 140 21.42 0.49 14.15
N SER A 141 20.49 0.92 15.02
CA SER A 141 20.78 1.10 16.44
C SER A 141 20.88 -0.26 17.13
N THR A 142 22.09 -0.81 17.09
CA THR A 142 22.79 -1.50 18.18
C THR A 142 21.91 -2.08 19.29
N GLY A 143 21.69 -3.40 19.23
CA GLY A 143 21.06 -4.19 20.29
C GLY A 143 21.83 -5.47 20.59
N GLN A 144 22.94 -5.31 21.33
CA GLN A 144 23.65 -6.29 22.17
C GLN A 144 24.05 -7.66 21.60
N SER A 145 25.34 -7.76 21.29
CA SER A 145 26.12 -8.99 21.43
C SER A 145 26.01 -9.54 22.86
N THR A 146 25.44 -10.73 23.03
CA THR A 146 25.70 -11.59 24.18
C THR A 146 26.39 -12.85 23.69
N THR A 147 27.71 -12.76 23.53
CA THR A 147 28.57 -13.93 23.46
C THR A 147 28.57 -14.59 24.83
N SER A 148 27.85 -15.69 24.99
CA SER A 148 28.09 -16.67 26.05
C SER A 148 28.55 -17.95 25.39
N ASP A 149 29.82 -17.96 24.99
CA ASP A 149 30.58 -19.17 24.73
C ASP A 149 31.23 -19.56 26.06
N SER A 150 30.74 -20.64 26.67
CA SER A 150 31.41 -21.32 27.78
C SER A 150 31.59 -22.76 27.34
N THR A 151 32.69 -23.00 26.64
CA THR A 151 33.24 -24.32 26.38
C THR A 151 34.39 -24.53 27.36
N ASP A 152 34.14 -25.23 28.47
CA ASP A 152 35.19 -25.75 29.35
C ASP A 152 35.71 -27.09 28.80
N PRO A 153 37.00 -27.24 28.49
CA PRO A 153 37.62 -28.55 28.31
C PRO A 153 38.20 -29.08 29.63
N VAL A 154 37.80 -30.31 29.95
CA VAL A 154 38.42 -31.20 30.95
C VAL A 154 39.89 -31.45 30.61
N PRO A 155 40.81 -31.44 31.60
CA PRO A 155 42.03 -32.21 31.50
C PRO A 155 42.08 -33.33 32.56
N THR A 156 42.17 -34.56 32.06
CA THR A 156 42.61 -35.74 32.79
C THR A 156 44.14 -35.80 32.72
N ALA A 157 44.81 -35.82 33.87
CA ALA A 157 46.04 -36.57 34.17
C ALA A 157 46.33 -36.51 35.67
#